data_AF-A0A9X4M433-F1
#
_entry.id   AF-A0A9X4M433-F1
#
_cell.length_a   1.000
_cell.length_b   1.000
_cell.length_c   1.000
_cell.angle_alpha   90.00
_cell.angle_beta   90.00
_cell.angle_gamma   90.00
#
_symmetry.space_group_name_H-M   'P 1'
#
loop_
_entity.id
_entity.type
_entity.pdbx_description
1 polymer ?
#
loop_
_entity_poly.entity_id
_entity_poly.type
_entity_poly.pdbx_seq_one_letter_code
_entity_poly.pdbx_strand_id
1 'polypeptide(L)'
;MVSQAVEAYILVQTDVGRAGAVADEIVALGGVRTAEVLTGPYDIIVRVCADSMDLLASNVIAPIQRVAGITRTLTCPIVTPPAATPQER
;
A
#
# COMPACT_ATOMS: atom_id res chain seq x y z
N MET A 1 20.43 -14.50 -7.65
CA MET A 1 18.96 -14.57 -7.62
C MET A 1 18.45 -13.21 -7.21
N VAL A 2 17.83 -12.46 -8.12
CA VAL A 2 17.14 -11.21 -7.75
C VAL A 2 15.70 -11.60 -7.44
N SER A 3 15.37 -11.67 -6.15
CA SER A 3 13.97 -11.76 -5.71
C SER A 3 13.30 -10.45 -6.12
N GLN A 4 12.42 -10.49 -7.12
CA GLN A 4 11.65 -9.33 -7.56
C GLN A 4 10.59 -9.03 -6.51
N ALA A 5 10.98 -8.36 -5.43
CA ALA A 5 10.04 -7.85 -4.45
C ALA A 5 9.21 -6.75 -5.13
N VAL A 6 7.89 -6.93 -5.13
CA VAL A 6 6.92 -5.95 -5.60
C VAL A 6 6.66 -4.96 -4.48
N GLU A 7 6.78 -3.68 -4.79
CA GLU A 7 6.39 -2.61 -3.90
C GLU A 7 5.14 -1.92 -4.43
N ALA A 8 4.28 -1.45 -3.51
CA ALA A 8 3.11 -0.67 -3.85
C ALA A 8 2.86 0.40 -2.79
N TYR A 9 2.22 1.49 -3.23
CA TYR A 9 1.60 2.45 -2.33
C TYR A 9 0.10 2.16 -2.26
N ILE A 10 -0.45 2.20 -1.06
CA ILE A 10 -1.88 2.08 -0.82
C ILE A 10 -2.34 3.38 -0.17
N LEU A 11 -3.19 4.11 -0.87
CA LEU A 11 -3.86 5.30 -0.35
C LEU A 11 -5.16 4.84 0.30
N VAL A 12 -5.32 5.18 1.58
CA VAL A 12 -6.48 4.79 2.38
C VAL A 12 -7.22 6.03 2.81
N GLN A 13 -8.53 6.02 2.58
CA GLN A 13 -9.47 7.01 3.06
C GLN A 13 -10.30 6.40 4.16
N THR A 14 -10.40 7.09 5.28
CA THR A 14 -11.08 6.65 6.49
C THR A 14 -12.24 7.57 6.84
N ASP A 15 -13.05 7.16 7.80
CA ASP A 15 -14.01 8.06 8.43
C ASP A 15 -13.30 9.18 9.19
N VAL A 16 -13.97 10.33 9.30
CA VAL A 16 -13.44 11.53 9.98
C VAL A 16 -13.01 11.17 11.41
N GLY A 17 -11.74 11.43 11.73
CA GLY A 17 -11.17 11.17 13.06
C GLY A 17 -10.74 9.73 13.34
N ARG A 18 -10.84 8.81 12.36
CA ARG A 18 -10.37 7.40 12.49
C ARG A 18 -8.95 7.19 11.97
N ALA A 19 -8.40 8.12 11.19
CA ALA A 19 -7.11 8.02 10.53
C ALA A 19 -5.96 7.51 11.43
N GLY A 20 -5.83 8.05 12.66
CA GLY A 20 -4.79 7.64 13.59
C GLY A 20 -4.92 6.19 14.05
N ALA A 21 -6.13 5.78 14.46
CA ALA A 21 -6.38 4.41 14.91
C ALA A 21 -6.21 3.39 13.79
N VAL A 22 -6.66 3.73 12.58
CA VAL A 22 -6.49 2.89 11.39
C VAL A 22 -5.02 2.78 11.01
N ALA A 23 -4.24 3.87 11.08
CA ALA A 23 -2.82 3.83 10.78
C ALA A 23 -2.05 2.91 11.76
N ASP A 24 -2.33 2.99 13.06
CA ASP A 24 -1.75 2.10 14.07
C ASP A 24 -2.05 0.62 13.78
N GLU A 25 -3.29 0.30 13.42
CA GLU A 25 -3.69 -1.07 13.07
C GLU A 25 -3.00 -1.55 11.78
N ILE A 26 -2.85 -0.67 10.78
CA ILE A 26 -2.18 -1.00 9.52
C ILE A 26 -0.67 -1.22 9.74
N VAL A 27 0.00 -0.42 10.58
CA VAL A 27 1.44 -0.60 10.86
C VAL A 27 1.72 -1.96 11.50
N ALA A 28 0.76 -2.52 12.25
CA ALA A 28 0.88 -3.85 12.83
C ALA A 28 0.75 -4.99 11.79
N LEU A 29 0.30 -4.70 10.56
CA LEU A 29 0.15 -5.72 9.51
C LEU A 29 1.51 -6.12 8.91
N GLY A 30 1.72 -7.43 8.75
CA GLY A 30 2.90 -7.97 8.11
C GLY A 30 2.97 -7.61 6.62
N GLY A 31 4.10 -7.05 6.17
CA GLY A 31 4.31 -6.60 4.78
C GLY A 31 4.14 -5.09 4.58
N VAL A 32 3.70 -4.36 5.61
CA VAL A 32 3.73 -2.89 5.64
C VAL A 32 5.14 -2.42 5.99
N ARG A 33 5.68 -1.49 5.21
CA ARG A 33 6.97 -0.84 5.44
C ARG A 33 6.79 0.44 6.24
N THR A 34 5.85 1.28 5.80
CA THR A 34 5.50 2.54 6.46
C THR A 34 4.01 2.80 6.30
N ALA A 35 3.40 3.44 7.28
CA ALA A 35 2.08 4.03 7.14
C ALA A 35 2.14 5.44 7.73
N GLU A 36 1.80 6.44 6.92
CA GLU A 36 1.90 7.85 7.29
C GLU A 36 0.52 8.48 7.14
N VAL A 37 0.10 9.24 8.16
CA VAL A 37 -1.16 9.98 8.12
C VAL A 37 -0.95 11.24 7.29
N LEU A 38 -1.81 11.46 6.30
CA LEU A 38 -1.77 12.59 5.40
C LEU A 38 -2.79 13.65 5.79
N THR A 39 -2.43 14.92 5.62
CA THR A 39 -3.37 16.06 5.68
C THR A 39 -3.90 16.37 4.27
N GLY A 40 -4.37 15.34 3.56
CA GLY A 40 -4.76 15.40 2.14
C GLY A 40 -6.18 14.87 1.90
N PRO A 41 -6.58 14.62 0.63
CA PRO A 41 -7.89 14.01 0.33
C PRO A 41 -7.98 12.55 0.77
N TYR A 42 -6.82 11.92 1.01
CA TYR A 42 -6.69 10.63 1.68
C TYR A 42 -6.12 10.87 3.07
N ASP A 43 -6.51 10.02 4.00
CA ASP A 43 -6.10 10.15 5.40
C ASP A 43 -4.78 9.43 5.67
N ILE A 44 -4.45 8.38 4.93
CA ILE A 44 -3.26 7.55 5.18
C ILE A 44 -2.63 7.12 3.86
N ILE A 45 -1.30 7.15 3.79
CA ILE A 45 -0.51 6.47 2.75
C ILE A 45 0.29 5.34 3.37
N VAL A 46 0.20 4.17 2.75
CA VAL A 46 0.85 2.94 3.24
C VAL A 46 1.80 2.46 2.16
N ARG A 47 3.06 2.26 2.50
CA ARG A 47 4.03 1.61 1.62
C ARG A 47 4.14 0.15 1.99
N VAL A 48 4.01 -0.72 1.01
CA VAL A 48 3.98 -2.16 1.21
C VAL A 48 4.98 -2.85 0.29
N CYS A 49 5.50 -4.00 0.73
CA CYS A 49 6.49 -4.78 0.00
C CYS A 49 6.19 -6.27 0.17
N ALA A 50 6.15 -7.01 -0.93
CA ALA A 50 5.92 -8.45 -0.92
C ALA A 50 6.70 -9.13 -2.06
N ASP A 51 6.90 -10.45 -1.97
CA ASP A 51 7.61 -11.19 -3.02
C ASP A 51 6.82 -11.32 -4.34
N SER A 52 5.51 -11.03 -4.33
CA SER A 52 4.62 -11.11 -5.49
C SER A 52 3.35 -10.28 -5.31
N MET A 53 2.71 -9.89 -6.42
CA MET A 53 1.46 -9.13 -6.40
C MET A 53 0.31 -9.91 -5.73
N ASP A 54 0.23 -11.22 -5.92
CA ASP A 54 -0.77 -12.09 -5.28
C ASP A 54 -0.62 -12.13 -3.76
N LEU A 55 0.62 -12.16 -3.26
CA LEU A 55 0.91 -12.11 -1.84
C LEU A 55 0.56 -10.74 -1.25
N LEU A 56 0.86 -9.68 -1.98
CA LEU A 56 0.49 -8.32 -1.58
C LEU A 56 -1.03 -8.15 -1.47
N ALA A 57 -1.77 -8.69 -2.46
CA ALA A 57 -3.22 -8.66 -2.45
C ALA A 57 -3.83 -9.44 -1.27
N SER A 58 -3.33 -10.66 -1.04
CA SER A 58 -3.89 -11.56 -0.01
C SER A 58 -3.47 -11.18 1.41
N ASN A 59 -2.21 -10.77 1.60
CA ASN A 59 -1.63 -10.56 2.94
C ASN A 59 -1.68 -9.10 3.39
N VAL A 60 -1.87 -8.14 2.48
CA VAL A 60 -1.83 -6.72 2.83
C VAL A 60 -3.11 -6.00 2.39
N ILE A 61 -3.49 -6.07 1.11
CA ILE A 61 -4.70 -5.37 0.63
C ILE A 61 -5.96 -5.91 1.31
N ALA A 62 -6.14 -7.24 1.35
CA ALA A 62 -7.31 -7.86 1.95
C ALA A 62 -7.48 -7.55 3.46
N PRO A 63 -6.45 -7.61 4.32
CA PRO A 63 -6.59 -7.19 5.72
C PRO A 63 -6.78 -5.68 5.87
N ILE A 64 -6.08 -4.84 5.08
CA ILE A 64 -6.33 -3.39 5.11
C ILE A 64 -7.81 -3.13 4.81
N GLN A 65 -8.39 -3.71 3.77
CA GLN A 65 -9.81 -3.51 3.43
C GLN A 65 -10.79 -4.00 4.51
N ARG A 66 -10.36 -4.84 5.46
CA ARG A 66 -11.18 -5.30 6.59
C ARG A 66 -11.08 -4.40 7.82
N VAL A 67 -10.11 -3.50 7.89
CA VAL A 67 -9.95 -2.58 9.03
C VAL A 67 -11.18 -1.67 9.12
N ALA A 68 -11.74 -1.58 10.32
CA ALA A 68 -12.99 -0.86 10.55
C ALA A 68 -12.78 0.66 10.46
N GLY A 69 -13.60 1.33 9.65
CA GLY A 69 -13.53 2.77 9.42
C GLY A 69 -12.73 3.16 8.18
N ILE A 70 -12.40 2.20 7.31
CA ILE A 70 -11.92 2.47 5.95
C ILE A 70 -13.10 2.58 4.99
N THR A 71 -13.13 3.67 4.25
CA THR A 71 -14.19 4.00 3.29
C THR A 71 -13.73 3.70 1.86
N ARG A 72 -12.45 3.95 1.55
CA ARG A 72 -11.86 3.66 0.23
C ARG A 72 -10.39 3.28 0.35
N THR A 73 -9.95 2.40 -0.55
CA THR A 73 -8.53 2.04 -0.71
C THR A 73 -8.15 2.10 -2.19
N LEU A 74 -7.01 2.69 -2.51
CA LEU A 74 -6.47 2.74 -3.87
C LEU A 74 -5.06 2.15 -3.85
N THR A 75 -4.85 1.08 -4.61
CA THR A 75 -3.54 0.42 -4.72
C THR A 75 -2.81 0.89 -5.96
N CYS A 76 -1.64 1.48 -5.77
CA CYS A 76 -0.71 1.93 -6.79
C CYS A 76 0.55 1.06 -6.73
N PRO A 77 0.65 -0.02 -7.54
CA PRO A 77 1.90 -0.76 -7.64
C PRO A 77 3.01 0.15 -8.19
N ILE A 78 4.19 0.09 -7.59
CA ILE A 78 5.36 0.81 -8.06
C ILE A 78 5.87 0.06 -9.28
N VAL A 79 5.64 0.64 -10.45
CA VAL A 79 6.26 0.15 -11.68
C VAL A 79 7.70 0.64 -11.65
N THR A 80 8.64 -0.27 -11.41
CA THR A 80 10.03 0.03 -11.76
C THR A 80 10.03 0.14 -13.29
N PRO A 81 10.41 1.28 -13.89
CA PRO A 81 10.55 1.31 -15.34
C PRO A 81 11.51 0.18 -15.71
N PRO A 82 11.18 -0.67 -16.70
CA PRO A 82 12.15 -1.64 -17.20
C PRO A 82 13.40 -0.84 -17.50
N ALA A 83 14.52 -1.21 -16.88
CA ALA A 83 15.81 -0.55 -17.05
C ALA A 83 15.92 -0.14 -18.51
N ALA A 84 15.93 1.17 -18.79
CA ALA A 84 15.62 1.73 -20.10
C ALA A 84 16.24 0.91 -21.23
N THR A 85 15.46 0.00 -21.81
CA THR A 85 15.76 -0.48 -23.15
C THR A 85 15.45 0.73 -24.01
N PRO A 86 16.40 1.26 -24.80
CA PRO A 86 16.10 2.29 -25.78
C PRO A 86 14.91 1.77 -26.58
N GLN A 87 13.76 2.43 -26.47
CA GLN A 87 12.61 2.08 -27.26
C GLN A 87 12.94 2.47 -28.69
N GLU A 88 13.44 1.50 -29.46
CA GLU A 88 13.76 1.67 -30.86
C GLU A 88 12.47 1.88 -31.66
N ARG A 89 12.34 3.09 -32.19
CA ARG A 89 11.49 3.57 -33.29
C ARG A 89 9.99 3.35 -33.26
#